data_AF-A0A8J6BIB1-F1
#
_entry.id   AF-A0A8J6BIB1-F1
#
_cell.length_a   1.000
_cell.length_b   1.000
_cell.length_c   1.000
_cell.angle_alpha   90.00
_cell.angle_beta   90.00
_cell.angle_gamma   90.00
#
_symmetry.space_group_name_H-M   'P 1'
#
loop_
_entity.id
_entity.type
_entity.pdbx_description
1 polymer ?
#
loop_
_entity_poly.entity_id
_entity_poly.type
_entity_poly.pdbx_seq_one_letter_code
_entity_poly.pdbx_strand_id
1 'polypeptide(L)'
;VSVFVGMLSFSIAVVNKVEIGLDQSLSMPDDSYVLKYFDSLNKFMHSGPPVYFVVEEGHDYKSPEGQAMVCGGAGCNNNSLVQQIYNAAQMDNYTKIGYAPSSWLDDYFDWVKPQSSCCRVYNNTEKFCNASGR
;
A
#
# COMPACT_ATOMS: atom_id res chain seq x y z
N VAL A 1 20.79 -31.59 -41.14
CA VAL A 1 19.87 -30.42 -41.30
C VAL A 1 18.53 -30.67 -40.61
N SER A 2 17.79 -31.74 -40.94
CA SER A 2 16.45 -31.99 -40.37
C SER A 2 16.39 -32.08 -38.83
N VAL A 3 17.41 -32.68 -38.19
CA VAL A 3 17.49 -32.76 -36.72
C VAL A 3 17.63 -31.38 -36.07
N PHE A 4 18.52 -30.53 -36.60
CA PHE A 4 18.73 -29.17 -36.09
C PHE A 4 17.52 -28.28 -36.29
N VAL A 5 16.84 -28.38 -37.45
CA VAL A 5 15.59 -27.64 -37.70
C VAL A 5 14.47 -28.13 -36.78
N GLY A 6 14.35 -29.43 -36.56
CA GLY A 6 13.38 -29.99 -35.60
C GLY A 6 13.62 -29.49 -34.17
N MET A 7 14.88 -29.49 -33.71
CA MET A 7 15.25 -29.01 -32.38
C MET A 7 15.03 -27.49 -32.22
N LEU A 8 15.33 -26.71 -33.27
CA LEU A 8 15.04 -25.28 -33.30
C LEU A 8 13.54 -25.00 -33.23
N SER A 9 12.73 -25.67 -34.05
CA SER A 9 11.27 -25.52 -34.04
C SER A 9 10.66 -25.92 -32.69
N PHE A 10 11.16 -26.98 -32.06
CA PHE A 10 10.74 -27.36 -30.71
C PHE A 10 11.10 -26.27 -29.69
N SER A 11 12.32 -25.76 -29.73
CA SER A 11 12.78 -24.68 -28.84
C SER A 11 11.92 -23.42 -28.98
N ILE A 12 11.58 -23.04 -30.22
CA ILE A 12 10.67 -21.91 -30.51
C ILE A 12 9.26 -22.19 -29.98
N ALA A 13 8.76 -23.43 -30.09
CA ALA A 13 7.42 -23.79 -29.61
C ALA A 13 7.29 -23.75 -28.08
N VAL A 14 8.39 -23.94 -27.33
CA VAL A 14 8.38 -23.95 -25.85
C VAL A 14 8.93 -22.67 -25.21
N VAL A 15 9.48 -21.74 -26.00
CA VAL A 15 10.11 -20.51 -25.47
C VAL A 15 9.13 -19.64 -24.65
N ASN A 16 7.84 -19.66 -25.00
CA ASN A 16 6.80 -18.91 -24.29
C ASN A 16 6.33 -19.58 -22.98
N LYS A 17 6.87 -20.75 -22.65
CA LYS A 17 6.57 -21.50 -21.40
C LYS A 17 7.71 -21.40 -20.38
N VAL A 18 8.73 -20.59 -20.65
CA VAL A 18 9.82 -20.36 -19.70
C VAL A 18 9.27 -19.56 -18.52
N GLU A 19 9.44 -20.10 -17.31
CA GLU A 19 9.06 -19.42 -16.08
C GLU A 19 9.95 -18.20 -15.84
N ILE A 20 9.33 -17.08 -15.44
CA ILE A 20 10.03 -15.83 -15.15
C ILE A 20 10.02 -15.63 -13.65
N GLY A 21 11.21 -15.47 -13.06
CA GLY A 21 11.39 -15.26 -11.63
C GLY A 21 12.29 -16.33 -11.01
N LEU A 22 12.56 -16.15 -9.72
CA LEU A 22 13.28 -17.12 -8.90
C LEU A 22 12.37 -17.49 -7.74
N ASP A 23 12.13 -18.78 -7.55
CA ASP A 23 11.48 -19.27 -6.34
C ASP A 23 12.41 -19.00 -5.14
N GLN A 24 11.92 -18.20 -4.20
CA GLN A 24 12.70 -17.80 -3.03
C GLN A 24 13.10 -19.02 -2.18
N SER A 25 12.31 -20.08 -2.15
CA SER A 25 12.63 -21.31 -1.40
C SER A 25 13.85 -22.03 -1.99
N LEU A 26 13.98 -22.10 -3.32
CA LEU A 26 15.12 -22.72 -4.02
C LEU A 26 16.44 -21.96 -3.82
N SER A 27 16.39 -20.71 -3.36
CA SER A 27 17.59 -19.93 -3.07
C SER A 27 18.25 -20.29 -1.74
N MET A 28 17.57 -21.08 -0.89
CA MET A 28 18.04 -21.47 0.45
C MET A 28 18.54 -22.92 0.47
N PRO A 29 19.48 -23.28 1.37
CA PRO A 29 19.83 -24.68 1.63
C PRO A 29 18.64 -25.52 2.10
N ASP A 30 18.61 -26.80 1.74
CA ASP A 30 17.50 -27.73 2.06
C ASP A 30 17.25 -27.90 3.58
N ASP A 31 18.26 -27.65 4.42
CA ASP A 31 18.19 -27.73 5.87
C ASP A 31 18.00 -26.35 6.56
N SER A 32 17.81 -25.30 5.77
CA SER A 32 17.67 -23.93 6.28
C SER A 32 16.39 -23.73 7.07
N TYR A 33 16.50 -23.06 8.23
CA TYR A 33 15.34 -22.62 9.01
C TYR A 33 14.44 -21.64 8.25
N VAL A 34 14.98 -20.96 7.22
CA VAL A 34 14.25 -19.99 6.41
C VAL A 34 13.16 -20.68 5.58
N LEU A 35 13.35 -21.94 5.18
CA LEU A 35 12.31 -22.72 4.51
C LEU A 35 11.07 -22.88 5.42
N LYS A 36 11.28 -23.24 6.69
CA LYS A 36 10.21 -23.33 7.69
C LYS A 36 9.52 -21.99 7.94
N TYR A 37 10.27 -20.90 7.85
CA TYR A 37 9.73 -19.54 7.96
C TYR A 37 8.83 -19.21 6.77
N PHE A 38 9.25 -19.46 5.52
CA PHE A 38 8.41 -19.26 4.34
C PHE A 38 7.14 -20.13 4.38
N ASP A 39 7.25 -21.38 4.80
CA ASP A 39 6.08 -22.26 4.98
C ASP A 39 5.10 -21.68 6.00
N SER A 40 5.61 -21.16 7.12
CA SER A 40 4.78 -20.55 8.16
C SER A 40 4.13 -19.25 7.67
N LEU A 41 4.87 -18.41 6.93
CA LEU A 41 4.34 -17.20 6.32
C LEU A 41 3.19 -17.54 5.36
N ASN A 42 3.43 -18.44 4.40
CA ASN A 42 2.46 -18.82 3.38
C ASN A 42 1.20 -19.47 3.98
N LYS A 43 1.32 -20.16 5.13
CA LYS A 43 0.21 -20.86 5.76
C LYS A 43 -0.62 -19.99 6.71
N PHE A 44 -0.01 -19.02 7.40
CA PHE A 44 -0.66 -18.30 8.50
C PHE A 44 -0.77 -16.79 8.32
N MET A 45 0.10 -16.16 7.52
CA MET A 45 0.02 -14.71 7.33
C MET A 45 -1.09 -14.37 6.34
N HIS A 46 -1.90 -13.39 6.73
CA HIS A 46 -2.99 -12.85 5.90
C HIS A 46 -2.64 -11.47 5.31
N SER A 47 -1.46 -10.94 5.62
CA SER A 47 -0.96 -9.67 5.12
C SER A 47 0.38 -9.85 4.40
N GLY A 48 0.55 -9.10 3.32
CA GLY A 48 1.82 -8.99 2.60
C GLY A 48 2.73 -7.90 3.16
N PRO A 49 3.84 -7.62 2.48
CA PRO A 49 4.70 -6.47 2.78
C PRO A 49 3.92 -5.14 2.71
N PRO A 50 4.26 -4.15 3.55
CA PRO A 50 3.64 -2.83 3.47
C PRO A 50 4.05 -2.10 2.19
N VAL A 51 3.15 -1.29 1.66
CA VAL A 51 3.40 -0.39 0.52
C VAL A 51 3.14 1.05 0.95
N TYR A 52 3.94 1.97 0.43
CA TYR A 52 3.84 3.39 0.73
C TYR A 52 3.53 4.15 -0.56
N PHE A 53 2.34 4.76 -0.62
CA PHE A 53 1.94 5.62 -1.73
C PHE A 53 2.44 7.04 -1.46
N VAL A 54 3.56 7.39 -2.07
CA VAL A 54 4.24 8.67 -1.86
C VAL A 54 3.69 9.71 -2.84
N VAL A 55 3.15 10.80 -2.30
CA VAL A 55 2.88 12.02 -3.08
C VAL A 55 4.15 12.86 -3.02
N GLU A 56 4.74 13.12 -4.18
CA GLU A 56 5.97 13.91 -4.29
C GLU A 56 5.74 15.38 -3.94
N GLU A 57 6.84 16.11 -3.77
CA GLU A 57 6.81 17.55 -3.51
C GLU A 57 6.12 18.32 -4.65
N GLY A 58 5.39 19.38 -4.30
CA GLY A 58 4.70 20.26 -5.25
C GLY A 58 3.17 20.16 -5.21
N HIS A 59 2.62 19.19 -4.49
CA HIS A 59 1.18 19.11 -4.24
C HIS A 59 0.71 20.18 -3.24
N ASP A 60 -0.42 20.82 -3.52
CA ASP A 60 -1.01 21.81 -2.62
C ASP A 60 -1.92 21.16 -1.57
N TYR A 61 -1.47 21.16 -0.32
CA TYR A 61 -2.25 20.67 0.82
C TYR A 61 -3.05 21.76 1.54
N LYS A 62 -2.95 23.02 1.12
CA LYS A 62 -3.58 24.16 1.80
C LYS A 62 -4.91 24.54 1.19
N SER A 63 -5.12 24.32 -0.11
CA SER A 63 -6.41 24.56 -0.76
C SER A 63 -7.41 23.43 -0.52
N PRO A 64 -8.72 23.73 -0.47
CA PRO A 64 -9.76 22.71 -0.41
C PRO A 64 -9.71 21.75 -1.60
N GLU A 65 -9.43 22.25 -2.81
CA GLU A 65 -9.33 21.42 -4.00
C GLU A 65 -8.16 20.44 -3.91
N GLY A 66 -6.99 20.91 -3.47
CA GLY A 66 -5.80 20.07 -3.30
C GLY A 66 -5.96 19.03 -2.18
N GLN A 67 -6.66 19.38 -1.10
CA GLN A 67 -7.04 18.45 -0.03
C GLN A 67 -8.00 17.36 -0.55
N ALA A 68 -9.05 17.76 -1.29
CA ALA A 68 -10.04 16.84 -1.85
C ALA A 68 -9.48 15.83 -2.86
N MET A 69 -8.33 16.13 -3.48
CA MET A 69 -7.60 15.19 -4.34
C MET A 69 -6.88 14.06 -3.56
N VAL A 70 -6.63 14.25 -2.26
CA VAL A 70 -5.87 13.28 -1.44
C VAL A 70 -6.75 12.58 -0.42
N CYS A 71 -7.54 13.32 0.35
CA CYS A 71 -8.32 12.79 1.48
C CYS A 71 -9.41 11.78 1.06
N GLY A 72 -9.85 10.91 1.97
CA GLY A 72 -10.90 9.91 1.73
C GLY A 72 -12.22 10.18 2.46
N GLY A 73 -12.24 11.18 3.35
CA GLY A 73 -13.42 11.51 4.16
C GLY A 73 -14.55 12.22 3.40
N ALA A 74 -15.55 12.66 4.17
CA ALA A 74 -16.66 13.44 3.65
C ALA A 74 -16.18 14.79 3.08
N GLY A 75 -16.59 15.10 1.85
CA GLY A 75 -16.18 16.32 1.13
C GLY A 75 -14.97 16.14 0.22
N CYS A 76 -14.33 14.96 0.23
CA CYS A 76 -13.24 14.62 -0.68
C CYS A 76 -13.77 14.04 -2.00
N ASN A 77 -12.91 14.00 -3.03
CA ASN A 77 -13.31 13.48 -4.33
C ASN A 77 -13.43 11.95 -4.31
N ASN A 78 -14.41 11.40 -5.05
CA ASN A 78 -14.58 9.95 -5.20
C ASN A 78 -13.37 9.26 -5.88
N ASN A 79 -12.53 10.03 -6.56
CA ASN A 79 -11.30 9.59 -7.20
C ASN A 79 -10.05 10.15 -6.50
N SER A 80 -10.14 10.55 -5.24
CA SER A 80 -8.97 10.95 -4.46
C SER A 80 -7.98 9.79 -4.29
N LEU A 81 -6.74 10.10 -3.91
CA LEU A 81 -5.71 9.09 -3.67
C LEU A 81 -6.18 8.01 -2.67
N VAL A 82 -6.68 8.45 -1.50
CA VAL A 82 -7.14 7.55 -0.44
C VAL A 82 -8.34 6.72 -0.91
N GLN A 83 -9.29 7.33 -1.64
CA GLN A 83 -10.45 6.61 -2.14
C GLN A 83 -10.09 5.58 -3.22
N GLN A 84 -9.13 5.88 -4.10
CA GLN A 84 -8.63 4.93 -5.10
C GLN A 84 -7.98 3.71 -4.44
N ILE A 85 -7.13 3.92 -3.42
CA ILE A 85 -6.49 2.81 -2.70
C ILE A 85 -7.53 2.00 -1.92
N TYR A 86 -8.51 2.67 -1.28
CA TYR A 86 -9.62 1.99 -0.62
C TYR A 86 -10.43 1.13 -1.59
N ASN A 87 -10.79 1.67 -2.75
CA ASN A 87 -11.52 0.93 -3.79
C ASN A 87 -10.70 -0.25 -4.32
N ALA A 88 -9.39 -0.06 -4.50
CA ALA A 88 -8.49 -1.15 -4.89
C ALA A 88 -8.44 -2.26 -3.83
N ALA A 89 -8.48 -1.91 -2.54
CA ALA A 89 -8.52 -2.86 -1.43
C ALA A 89 -9.80 -3.70 -1.38
N GLN A 90 -10.90 -3.24 -1.99
CA GLN A 90 -12.13 -4.04 -2.14
C GLN A 90 -11.98 -5.16 -3.19
N MET A 91 -10.95 -5.10 -4.02
CA MET A 91 -10.63 -6.09 -5.06
C MET A 91 -9.22 -6.66 -4.85
N ASP A 92 -8.87 -6.95 -3.60
CA ASP A 92 -7.57 -7.46 -3.14
C ASP A 92 -7.02 -8.63 -3.96
N ASN A 93 -7.88 -9.57 -4.36
CA ASN A 93 -7.51 -10.73 -5.16
C ASN A 93 -6.93 -10.34 -6.53
N TYR A 94 -7.34 -9.19 -7.09
CA TYR A 94 -6.86 -8.68 -8.37
C TYR A 94 -5.76 -7.62 -8.20
N THR A 95 -6.00 -6.58 -7.38
CA THR A 95 -5.10 -5.42 -7.23
C THR A 95 -3.91 -5.69 -6.31
N LYS A 96 -3.97 -6.76 -5.50
CA LYS A 96 -2.98 -7.13 -4.48
C LYS A 96 -2.80 -6.09 -3.36
N ILE A 97 -3.75 -5.16 -3.21
CA ILE A 97 -3.85 -4.27 -2.06
C ILE A 97 -4.85 -4.92 -1.09
N GLY A 98 -4.40 -5.33 0.09
CA GLY A 98 -5.23 -6.13 1.01
C GLY A 98 -6.10 -5.33 1.97
N TYR A 99 -5.77 -4.05 2.21
CA TYR A 99 -6.39 -3.27 3.28
C TYR A 99 -6.54 -1.79 2.90
N ALA A 100 -7.47 -1.12 3.61
CA ALA A 100 -7.68 0.31 3.46
C ALA A 100 -6.40 1.11 3.78
N PRO A 101 -6.17 2.24 3.09
CA PRO A 101 -5.02 3.11 3.36
C PRO A 101 -5.16 3.81 4.72
N SER A 102 -4.05 3.98 5.41
CA SER A 102 -3.93 4.92 6.54
C SER A 102 -3.62 6.32 6.02
N SER A 103 -4.50 7.29 6.28
CA SER A 103 -4.39 8.66 5.76
C SER A 103 -4.19 9.68 6.88
N TRP A 104 -2.99 10.27 6.92
CA TRP A 104 -2.65 11.29 7.92
C TRP A 104 -3.50 12.57 7.78
N LEU A 105 -3.95 12.88 6.56
CA LEU A 105 -4.73 14.10 6.29
C LEU A 105 -6.16 13.96 6.80
N ASP A 106 -6.76 12.79 6.65
CA ASP A 106 -8.08 12.48 7.19
C ASP A 106 -8.04 12.51 8.73
N ASP A 107 -7.03 11.87 9.34
CA ASP A 107 -6.82 11.90 10.79
C ASP A 107 -6.59 13.33 11.31
N TYR A 108 -5.87 14.17 10.56
CA TYR A 108 -5.67 15.58 10.88
C TYR A 108 -7.00 16.35 10.89
N PHE A 109 -7.86 16.15 9.88
CA PHE A 109 -9.18 16.78 9.85
C PHE A 109 -10.06 16.33 11.02
N ASP A 110 -10.04 15.04 11.35
CA ASP A 110 -10.75 14.52 12.53
C ASP A 110 -10.21 15.09 13.84
N TRP A 111 -8.90 15.31 13.92
CA TRP A 111 -8.24 15.89 15.08
C TRP A 111 -8.55 17.38 15.28
N VAL A 112 -8.59 18.19 14.22
CA VAL A 112 -8.90 19.64 14.32
C VAL A 112 -10.39 19.98 14.39
N LYS A 113 -11.29 19.02 14.16
CA LYS A 113 -12.74 19.25 14.22
C LYS A 113 -13.13 19.96 15.52
N PRO A 114 -13.93 21.04 15.49
CA PRO A 114 -14.34 21.76 16.72
C PRO A 114 -15.16 20.91 17.69
N GLN A 115 -15.79 19.83 17.19
CA GLN A 115 -16.51 18.87 18.02
C GLN A 115 -15.55 17.92 18.78
N SER A 116 -14.29 17.84 18.35
CA SER A 116 -13.21 17.16 19.06
C SER A 116 -12.64 18.11 20.13
N SER A 117 -12.18 17.56 21.26
CA SER A 117 -11.45 18.31 22.28
C SER A 117 -9.93 18.24 22.09
N CYS A 118 -9.47 17.75 20.93
CA CYS A 118 -8.09 17.37 20.68
C CYS A 118 -7.20 18.55 20.31
N CYS A 119 -7.66 19.45 19.44
CA CYS A 119 -6.93 20.65 19.04
C CYS A 119 -7.37 21.87 19.87
N ARG A 120 -6.53 22.30 20.82
CA ARG A 120 -6.79 23.45 21.70
C ARG A 120 -5.55 24.33 21.79
N VAL A 121 -5.75 25.63 22.00
CA VAL A 121 -4.67 26.61 22.21
C VAL A 121 -4.95 27.50 23.42
N TYR A 122 -3.90 27.93 24.12
CA TYR A 122 -4.03 28.83 25.26
C TYR A 122 -4.30 30.26 24.77
N ASN A 123 -5.36 30.88 25.27
CA ASN A 123 -5.80 32.21 24.82
C ASN A 123 -4.74 33.32 25.00
N ASN A 124 -3.83 33.17 25.96
CA ASN A 124 -2.80 34.17 26.26
C ASN A 124 -1.48 33.99 25.49
N THR A 125 -1.21 32.80 24.96
CA THR A 125 0.11 32.47 24.34
C THR A 125 0.00 31.89 22.94
N GLU A 126 -1.21 31.56 22.47
CA GLU A 126 -1.48 30.86 21.21
C GLU A 126 -0.73 29.52 21.06
N LYS A 127 -0.16 29.00 22.15
CA LYS A 127 0.53 27.71 22.17
C LYS A 127 -0.48 26.57 22.26
N PHE A 128 -0.14 25.46 21.60
CA PHE A 128 -0.89 24.22 21.68
C PHE A 128 -1.06 23.74 23.12
N CYS A 129 -2.30 23.45 23.51
CA CYS A 129 -2.67 22.84 24.78
C CYS A 129 -2.69 21.32 24.62
N ASN A 130 -1.90 20.60 25.42
CA ASN A 130 -1.84 19.14 25.35
C ASN A 130 -3.22 18.50 25.59
N ALA A 131 -3.64 17.61 24.68
CA ALA A 131 -4.90 16.89 24.75
C ALA A 131 -5.02 15.96 25.98
N SER A 132 -3.89 15.50 26.53
CA SER A 132 -3.85 14.58 27.68
C SER A 132 -3.90 15.26 29.06
N GLY A 133 -3.99 16.60 29.11
CA GLY A 133 -4.03 17.36 30.37
C GLY A 133 -5.44 17.48 30.94
N ARG A 134 -5.63 17.01 32.18
CA ARG A 134 -6.64 17.53 33.11
C ARG A 134 -6.56 19.06 33.18
#